data_AF-A0A1V6NJL7-F1
#
_entry.id   AF-A0A1V6NJL7-F1
#
_cell.length_a   1.000
_cell.length_b   1.000
_cell.length_c   1.000
_cell.angle_alpha   90.00
_cell.angle_beta   90.00
_cell.angle_gamma   90.00
#
_symmetry.space_group_name_H-M   'P 1'
#
loop_
_entity.id
_entity.type
_entity.pdbx_description
1 polymer ?
#
loop_
_entity_poly.entity_id
_entity_poly.type
_entity_poly.pdbx_seq_one_letter_code
_entity_poly.pdbx_strand_id
1 'polypeptide(L)'
;MNPDNDQVANYPIPTLNNEQLELLMQLRVRRARQLDTCRAIMRQAKRIIQREEFVIAQYAQVGHGAGLHALFRLEATMNALVTDMAALRAHEQWTRTLEAEIWRQVE
;
A
#
# COMPACT_ATOMS: atom_id res chain seq x y z
N MET A 1 32.14 -47.46 3.23
CA MET A 1 32.44 -46.39 2.27
C MET A 1 31.13 -45.75 1.85
N ASN A 2 30.80 -44.61 2.47
CA ASN A 2 30.27 -43.38 1.88
C ASN A 2 29.92 -42.45 3.06
N PRO A 3 30.78 -41.49 3.41
CA PRO A 3 30.36 -40.40 4.29
C PRO A 3 29.55 -39.45 3.40
N ASP A 4 28.22 -39.55 3.49
CA ASP A 4 27.37 -38.57 2.83
C ASP A 4 27.57 -37.23 3.52
N ASN A 5 28.01 -36.31 2.69
CA ASN A 5 28.67 -35.08 3.03
C ASN A 5 27.57 -34.08 3.43
N ASP A 6 27.26 -34.00 4.73
CA ASP A 6 26.52 -32.89 5.34
C ASP A 6 27.36 -31.60 5.24
N GLN A 7 27.58 -31.13 4.02
CA GLN A 7 28.00 -29.76 3.75
C GLN A 7 26.80 -28.87 4.08
N VAL A 8 26.68 -28.53 5.37
CA VAL A 8 25.98 -27.32 5.79
C VAL A 8 26.68 -26.20 5.04
N ALA A 9 26.06 -25.73 3.96
CA ALA A 9 26.56 -24.64 3.16
C ALA A 9 26.80 -23.47 4.12
N ASN A 10 28.07 -23.19 4.36
CA ASN A 10 28.54 -22.20 5.31
C ASN A 10 28.36 -20.83 4.63
N TYR A 11 27.11 -20.43 4.41
CA TYR A 11 26.78 -19.10 3.94
C TYR A 11 27.08 -18.15 5.10
N PRO A 12 28.12 -17.29 5.00
CA PRO A 12 28.37 -16.31 6.04
C PRO A 12 27.12 -15.47 6.19
N ILE A 13 26.57 -15.40 7.41
CA ILE A 13 25.42 -14.55 7.69
C ILE A 13 25.88 -13.12 7.45
N PRO A 14 25.29 -12.38 6.49
CA PRO A 14 25.68 -11.02 6.18
C PRO A 14 25.50 -10.15 7.43
N THR A 15 26.59 -9.62 7.98
CA THR A 15 26.53 -8.79 9.19
C THR A 15 26.18 -7.36 8.81
N LEU A 16 24.90 -7.02 8.95
CA LEU A 16 24.38 -5.65 8.84
C LEU A 16 25.07 -4.74 9.87
N ASN A 17 25.45 -3.54 9.46
CA ASN A 17 25.87 -2.52 10.40
C ASN A 17 24.65 -1.91 11.14
N ASN A 18 24.90 -1.19 12.25
CA ASN A 18 23.82 -0.61 13.06
C ASN A 18 22.93 0.38 12.27
N GLU A 19 23.52 1.13 11.32
CA GLU A 19 22.79 2.09 10.49
C GLU A 19 21.84 1.40 9.51
N GLN A 20 22.28 0.31 8.88
CA GLN A 20 21.48 -0.52 7.98
C GLN A 20 20.35 -1.21 8.74
N LEU A 21 20.61 -1.70 9.96
CA LEU A 21 19.59 -2.27 10.83
C LEU A 21 18.52 -1.24 11.21
N GLU A 22 18.94 -0.03 11.59
CA GLU A 22 18.04 1.06 11.91
C GLU A 22 17.19 1.46 10.69
N LEU A 23 17.82 1.57 9.52
CA LEU A 23 17.13 1.91 8.27
C LEU A 23 16.08 0.84 7.90
N LEU A 24 16.39 -0.44 8.00
CA LEU A 24 15.44 -1.54 7.79
C LEU A 24 14.28 -1.50 8.79
N MET A 25 14.55 -1.17 10.05
CA MET A 25 13.51 -0.99 11.07
C MET A 25 12.58 0.17 10.71
N GLN A 26 13.12 1.32 10.30
CA GLN A 26 12.33 2.47 9.85
C GLN A 26 11.48 2.12 8.62
N LEU A 27 12.03 1.38 7.65
CA LEU A 27 11.28 0.90 6.48
C LEU A 27 10.12 -0.03 6.87
N ARG A 28 10.32 -0.92 7.86
CA ARG A 28 9.26 -1.77 8.40
C ARG A 28 8.13 -0.96 9.03
N VAL A 29 8.46 0.01 9.89
CA VAL A 29 7.46 0.90 10.51
C VAL A 29 6.68 1.66 9.44
N ARG A 30 7.37 2.15 8.39
CA ARG A 30 6.72 2.84 7.28
C ARG A 30 5.78 1.93 6.50
N ARG A 31 6.16 0.67 6.21
CA ARG A 31 5.29 -0.33 5.56
C ARG A 31 4.04 -0.62 6.36
N ALA A 32 4.15 -0.76 7.69
CA ALA A 32 2.99 -0.96 8.54
C ALA A 32 2.00 0.21 8.42
N ARG A 33 2.50 1.45 8.48
CA ARG A 33 1.67 2.65 8.30
C ARG A 33 1.03 2.71 6.90
N GLN A 34 1.77 2.35 5.85
CA GLN A 34 1.24 2.29 4.48
C GLN A 34 0.08 1.30 4.34
N LEU A 35 0.20 0.11 4.95
CA LEU A 35 -0.89 -0.87 4.94
C LEU A 35 -2.15 -0.33 5.63
N ASP A 36 -1.99 0.40 6.73
CA ASP A 36 -3.12 1.02 7.42
C ASP A 36 -3.78 2.12 6.56
N THR A 37 -2.99 2.93 5.87
CA THR A 37 -3.50 3.92 4.90
C THR A 37 -4.24 3.23 3.75
N CYS A 38 -3.68 2.17 3.16
CA CYS A 38 -4.35 1.37 2.13
C CYS A 38 -5.71 0.85 2.61
N ARG A 39 -5.77 0.29 3.83
CA ARG A 39 -7.03 -0.17 4.44
C ARG A 39 -8.02 0.98 4.66
N ALA A 40 -7.54 2.17 5.02
CA ALA A 40 -8.40 3.34 5.18
C ALA A 40 -9.00 3.79 3.84
N ILE A 41 -8.18 3.86 2.78
CA ILE A 41 -8.62 4.20 1.43
C ILE A 41 -9.65 3.18 0.91
N MET A 42 -9.39 1.88 1.05
CA MET A 42 -10.35 0.84 0.65
C MET A 42 -11.69 0.96 1.39
N ARG A 43 -11.66 1.26 2.70
CA ARG A 43 -12.88 1.51 3.48
C ARG A 43 -13.62 2.77 3.02
N GLN A 44 -12.91 3.78 2.55
CA GLN A 44 -13.52 5.00 2.03
C GLN A 44 -14.12 4.77 0.64
N ALA A 45 -13.41 4.08 -0.25
CA ALA A 45 -13.91 3.68 -1.56
C ALA A 45 -15.21 2.86 -1.45
N LYS A 46 -15.25 1.88 -0.54
CA LYS A 46 -16.47 1.10 -0.27
C LYS A 46 -17.66 1.99 0.15
N ARG A 47 -17.42 2.98 1.02
CA ARG A 47 -18.46 3.93 1.45
C ARG A 47 -18.96 4.82 0.32
N ILE A 48 -18.08 5.19 -0.62
CA ILE A 48 -18.46 5.96 -1.80
C ILE A 48 -19.37 5.14 -2.71
N ILE A 49 -19.00 3.90 -3.03
CA ILE A 49 -19.80 2.99 -3.87
C ILE A 49 -21.21 2.82 -3.28
N GLN A 50 -21.31 2.53 -1.98
CA GLN A 50 -22.60 2.40 -1.29
C GLN A 50 -23.44 3.68 -1.34
N ARG A 51 -22.79 4.85 -1.28
CA ARG A 51 -23.47 6.14 -1.32
C ARG A 51 -23.90 6.52 -2.74
N GLU A 52 -23.13 6.13 -3.74
CA GLU A 52 -23.46 6.28 -5.15
C GLU A 52 -24.71 5.46 -5.50
N GLU A 53 -24.74 4.19 -5.11
CA GLU A 53 -25.92 3.31 -5.28
C GLU A 53 -27.18 3.94 -4.68
N PHE A 54 -27.07 4.51 -3.47
CA PHE A 54 -28.17 5.20 -2.81
C PHE A 54 -28.62 6.46 -3.56
N VAL A 55 -27.67 7.29 -4.03
CA VAL A 55 -27.97 8.52 -4.77
C VAL A 55 -28.63 8.19 -6.11
N ILE A 56 -28.15 7.16 -6.83
CA ILE A 56 -28.76 6.70 -8.09
C ILE A 56 -30.19 6.21 -7.85
N ALA A 57 -30.40 5.41 -6.80
CA ALA A 57 -31.74 4.93 -6.44
C ALA A 57 -32.70 6.08 -6.10
N GLN A 58 -32.24 7.10 -5.37
CA GLN A 58 -33.04 8.30 -5.09
C GLN A 58 -33.32 9.15 -6.33
N TYR A 59 -32.34 9.25 -7.23
CA TYR A 59 -32.48 9.99 -8.48
C TYR A 59 -33.61 9.44 -9.35
N ALA A 60 -33.73 8.11 -9.40
CA ALA A 60 -34.81 7.42 -10.11
C ALA A 60 -36.22 7.70 -9.53
N GLN A 61 -36.32 8.15 -8.28
CA GLN A 61 -37.60 8.32 -7.57
C GLN A 61 -38.08 9.77 -7.44
N VAL A 62 -37.18 10.77 -7.28
CA VAL A 62 -37.57 12.10 -6.76
C VAL A 62 -37.25 13.29 -7.69
N GLY A 63 -36.53 13.08 -8.80
CA GLY A 63 -36.25 14.14 -9.78
C GLY A 63 -34.91 14.89 -9.56
N HIS A 64 -34.53 15.66 -10.58
CA HIS A 64 -33.16 15.67 -11.14
C HIS A 64 -32.12 16.62 -10.49
N GLY A 65 -32.50 17.47 -9.53
CA GLY A 65 -31.65 18.59 -9.08
C GLY A 65 -30.58 18.24 -8.04
N ALA A 66 -30.95 17.55 -6.96
CA ALA A 66 -30.04 17.33 -5.82
C ALA A 66 -29.05 16.18 -6.03
N GLY A 67 -29.40 15.18 -6.84
CA GLY A 67 -28.54 14.01 -7.04
C GLY A 67 -27.33 14.25 -7.95
N LEU A 68 -27.41 15.17 -8.91
CA LEU A 68 -26.29 15.46 -9.82
C LEU A 68 -25.08 16.04 -9.06
N HIS A 69 -25.32 17.01 -8.16
CA HIS A 69 -24.27 17.57 -7.30
C HIS A 69 -23.71 16.57 -6.28
N ALA A 70 -24.50 15.56 -5.89
CA ALA A 70 -24.03 14.49 -5.03
C ALA A 70 -23.10 13.54 -5.83
N LEU A 71 -23.47 13.19 -7.06
CA LEU A 71 -22.65 12.37 -7.95
C LEU A 71 -21.29 13.02 -8.25
N PHE A 72 -21.26 14.31 -8.62
CA PHE A 72 -19.98 15.00 -8.84
C PHE A 72 -19.08 15.04 -7.60
N ARG A 73 -19.65 15.16 -6.40
CA ARG A 73 -18.87 15.09 -5.16
C ARG A 73 -18.31 13.70 -4.90
N LEU A 74 -19.07 12.65 -5.20
CA LEU A 74 -18.61 11.26 -5.09
C LEU A 74 -17.48 10.99 -6.09
N GLU A 75 -17.63 11.44 -7.34
CA GLU A 75 -16.60 11.33 -8.38
C GLU A 75 -15.30 12.04 -7.97
N ALA A 76 -15.39 13.30 -7.51
CA ALA A 76 -14.23 14.04 -7.03
C ALA A 76 -13.53 13.30 -5.86
N THR A 77 -14.30 12.70 -4.96
CA THR A 77 -13.75 11.92 -3.84
C THR A 77 -13.08 10.63 -4.34
N MET A 78 -13.65 9.94 -5.33
CA MET A 78 -13.01 8.76 -5.95
C MET A 78 -11.69 9.13 -6.63
N ASN A 79 -11.66 10.23 -7.38
CA ASN A 79 -10.44 10.70 -8.04
C ASN A 79 -9.32 11.02 -7.04
N ALA A 80 -9.67 11.62 -5.89
CA ALA A 80 -8.72 11.84 -4.79
C ALA A 80 -8.17 10.50 -4.27
N LEU A 81 -9.02 9.50 -4.02
CA LEU A 81 -8.59 8.19 -3.53
C LEU A 81 -7.69 7.45 -4.54
N VAL A 82 -7.96 7.57 -5.84
CA VAL A 82 -7.10 7.00 -6.89
C VAL A 82 -5.72 7.65 -6.86
N THR A 83 -5.67 8.97 -6.68
CA THR A 83 -4.42 9.73 -6.55
C THR A 83 -3.64 9.29 -5.31
N ASP A 84 -4.31 9.12 -4.17
CA ASP A 84 -3.70 8.64 -2.94
C ASP A 84 -3.14 7.21 -3.09
N MET A 85 -3.86 6.31 -3.78
CA MET A 85 -3.37 4.96 -4.08
C MET A 85 -2.15 4.97 -5.00
N ALA A 86 -2.11 5.85 -6.00
CA ALA A 86 -0.96 6.00 -6.88
C ALA A 86 0.27 6.48 -6.11
N ALA A 87 0.10 7.47 -5.22
CA ALA A 87 1.15 7.96 -4.34
C ALA A 87 1.68 6.86 -3.41
N LEU A 88 0.80 6.05 -2.82
CA LEU A 88 1.19 4.92 -1.98
C LEU A 88 1.99 3.87 -2.75
N ARG A 89 1.60 3.54 -3.98
CA ARG A 89 2.36 2.61 -4.84
C ARG A 89 3.76 3.13 -5.15
N ALA A 90 3.89 4.42 -5.50
CA ALA A 90 5.19 5.03 -5.74
C ALA A 90 6.09 4.94 -4.48
N HIS A 91 5.51 5.20 -3.31
CA HIS A 91 6.19 5.07 -2.03
C HIS A 91 6.62 3.64 -1.69
N GLU A 92 5.77 2.66 -1.96
CA GLU A 92 6.09 1.24 -1.80
C GLU A 92 7.24 0.83 -2.71
N GLN A 93 7.20 1.24 -3.98
CA GLN A 93 8.25 0.93 -4.94
C GLN A 93 9.61 1.51 -4.50
N TRP A 94 9.63 2.78 -4.08
CA TRP A 94 10.83 3.40 -3.52
C TRP A 94 11.37 2.63 -2.31
N THR A 95 10.48 2.19 -1.41
CA THR A 95 10.85 1.43 -0.20
C THR A 95 11.46 0.07 -0.54
N ARG A 96 10.91 -0.62 -1.55
CA ARG A 96 11.46 -1.89 -2.05
C ARG A 96 12.83 -1.72 -2.71
N THR A 97 13.01 -0.65 -3.49
CA THR A 97 14.31 -0.32 -4.10
C THR A 97 15.36 -0.05 -3.03
N LEU A 98 15.03 0.73 -2.00
CA LEU A 98 15.96 1.03 -0.92
C LEU A 98 16.32 -0.22 -0.11
N GLU A 99 15.35 -1.08 0.21
CA GLU A 99 15.63 -2.35 0.88
C GLU A 99 16.55 -3.26 0.04
N ALA A 100 16.30 -3.36 -1.27
CA ALA A 100 17.15 -4.14 -2.17
C ALA A 100 18.58 -3.57 -2.26
N GLU A 101 18.74 -2.25 -2.21
CA GLU A 101 20.05 -1.61 -2.16
C GLU A 101 20.79 -1.92 -0.86
N ILE A 102 20.11 -1.87 0.28
CA ILE A 102 20.70 -2.26 1.57
C ILE A 102 21.20 -3.70 1.50
N TRP A 103 20.37 -4.64 1.03
CA TRP A 103 20.76 -6.06 0.96
C TRP A 103 21.90 -6.30 -0.03
N ARG A 104 21.94 -5.62 -1.17
CA ARG A 104 23.05 -5.70 -2.14
C ARG A 104 24.39 -5.25 -1.56
N GLN A 105 24.38 -4.36 -0.57
CA GLN A 105 25.61 -3.89 0.09
C GLN A 105 26.14 -4.88 1.15
N VAL A 106 25.35 -5.87 1.55
CA VAL A 106 25.76 -6.90 2.53
C VAL A 106 26.17 -8.21 1.88
N GLU A 107 25.75 -8.45 0.63
CA GLU A 107 26.23 -9.55 -0.25
C GLU A 107 27.65 -9.31 -0.77
#